data_AF-A0A8W8NUY1-F1
#
_entry.id   AF-A0A8W8NUY1-F1
#
_cell.length_a   1.000
_cell.length_b   1.000
_cell.length_c   1.000
_cell.angle_alpha   90.00
_cell.angle_beta   90.00
_cell.angle_gamma   90.00
#
_symmetry.space_group_name_H-M   'P 1'
#
loop_
_entity.id
_entity.type
_entity.pdbx_description
1 polymer ?
#
loop_
_entity_poly.entity_id
_entity_poly.type
_entity_poly.pdbx_seq_one_letter_code
_entity_poly.pdbx_strand_id
1 'polypeptide(L)'
;MMLAGITDAKPFDSVSVFKRGFDCLQQYLKNDVGLFDNFHLDGVSNDDRDHFHALTALRIFLEKLAFHESSLKSSQRNAFDGKREGEIAALLSTHLLSCLVYGNKYLISNTYQKQPSQCPCLNPIQCMEHIPYGETALGHEELWYGHPSIVLIPKDPPDYIPIMVYEEFPNDDDDGVGQERNVKQNNENSTEKCDFESENMHFDMCTEQIFSQAITFAFHRGNAMNDSCVQPVSTLIPSLVLTPSKYYIVMYDYMNDILLSSRHQCCSWWDDSDMKFNMSAVLQMWMVLNYVDFVPGFSQKAEHVLAGSGNFHNILKNKHLFQKTKRIARKSIFNSPQKCRKLINKGVSVDLDEEVQCIKFPSITT
;
A
#
# COMPACT_ATOMS: atom_id res chain seq x y z
N MET A 1 -10.99 -6.26 -19.81
CA MET A 1 -11.58 -7.62 -19.90
C MET A 1 -10.73 -8.74 -19.27
N MET A 2 -9.46 -8.52 -18.87
CA MET A 2 -8.66 -9.58 -18.20
C MET A 2 -8.94 -9.72 -16.69
N LEU A 3 -9.47 -8.67 -16.03
CA LEU A 3 -9.75 -8.63 -14.59
C LEU A 3 -11.22 -8.96 -14.23
N ALA A 4 -12.09 -9.12 -15.23
CA ALA A 4 -13.45 -9.59 -15.02
C ALA A 4 -13.43 -11.04 -14.52
N GLY A 5 -13.75 -11.26 -13.25
CA GLY A 5 -13.69 -12.56 -12.57
C GLY A 5 -12.68 -12.65 -11.41
N ILE A 6 -12.01 -11.56 -11.07
CA ILE A 6 -11.28 -11.46 -9.80
C ILE A 6 -12.31 -11.41 -8.67
N THR A 7 -12.15 -12.32 -7.72
CA THR A 7 -12.87 -12.29 -6.45
C THR A 7 -12.34 -11.16 -5.59
N ASP A 8 -13.23 -10.45 -4.92
CA ASP A 8 -12.87 -9.37 -4.00
C ASP A 8 -11.77 -9.80 -3.02
N ALA A 9 -10.74 -8.94 -2.90
CA ALA A 9 -9.63 -9.13 -1.97
C ALA A 9 -10.15 -9.32 -0.55
N LYS A 10 -9.60 -10.28 0.18
CA LYS A 10 -10.09 -10.61 1.52
C LYS A 10 -9.62 -9.56 2.53
N PRO A 11 -10.52 -9.08 3.43
CA PRO A 11 -10.11 -8.22 4.52
C PRO A 11 -9.16 -8.98 5.45
N PHE A 12 -8.27 -8.25 6.10
CA PHE A 12 -7.36 -8.81 7.10
C PHE A 12 -7.13 -7.82 8.23
N ASP A 13 -6.74 -8.34 9.39
CA ASP A 13 -6.28 -7.55 10.52
C ASP A 13 -4.74 -7.47 10.48
N SER A 14 -4.20 -6.24 10.44
CA SER A 14 -2.75 -6.02 10.33
C SER A 14 -1.98 -6.55 11.53
N VAL A 15 -2.59 -6.53 12.72
CA VAL A 15 -1.97 -7.08 13.94
C VAL A 15 -1.79 -8.59 13.82
N SER A 16 -2.80 -9.30 13.30
CA SER A 16 -2.72 -10.74 13.06
C SER A 16 -1.67 -11.12 12.02
N VAL A 17 -1.59 -10.39 10.90
CA VAL A 17 -0.67 -10.71 9.80
C VAL A 17 0.78 -10.38 10.16
N PHE A 18 1.01 -9.28 10.87
CA PHE A 18 2.34 -8.88 11.36
C PHE A 18 2.57 -9.25 12.82
N LYS A 19 1.95 -10.33 13.31
CA LYS A 19 2.01 -10.72 14.73
C LYS A 19 3.45 -10.75 15.27
N ARG A 20 4.38 -11.34 14.49
CA ARG A 20 5.79 -11.40 14.86
C ARG A 20 6.39 -10.01 15.10
N GLY A 21 6.12 -9.04 14.24
CA GLY A 21 6.61 -7.67 14.41
C GLY A 21 6.05 -6.99 15.65
N PHE A 22 4.74 -7.15 15.91
CA PHE A 22 4.12 -6.62 17.13
C PHE A 22 4.67 -7.28 18.39
N ASP A 23 4.89 -8.60 18.37
CA ASP A 23 5.52 -9.31 19.49
C ASP A 23 6.95 -8.78 19.74
N CYS A 24 7.73 -8.55 18.68
CA CYS A 24 9.09 -7.99 18.78
C CYS A 24 9.06 -6.59 19.42
N LEU A 25 8.17 -5.72 18.97
CA LEU A 25 8.02 -4.37 19.53
C LEU A 25 7.61 -4.43 21.01
N GLN A 26 6.68 -5.30 21.38
CA GLN A 26 6.27 -5.48 22.78
C GLN A 26 7.42 -5.98 23.66
N GLN A 27 8.24 -6.91 23.17
CA GLN A 27 9.40 -7.40 23.90
C GLN A 27 10.44 -6.31 24.11
N TYR A 28 10.71 -5.48 23.09
CA TYR A 28 11.58 -4.31 23.22
C TYR A 28 11.10 -3.36 24.31
N LEU A 29 9.82 -3.00 24.31
CA LEU A 29 9.23 -2.10 25.30
C LEU A 29 9.25 -2.67 26.73
N LYS A 30 9.09 -4.00 26.89
CA LYS A 30 9.10 -4.67 28.20
C LYS A 30 10.49 -4.79 28.81
N ASN A 31 11.51 -4.94 27.99
CA ASN A 31 12.86 -5.24 28.46
C ASN A 31 13.69 -3.99 28.83
N ASP A 32 13.13 -2.78 28.67
CA ASP A 32 13.76 -1.47 28.97
C ASP A 32 15.24 -1.43 28.54
N VAL A 33 15.51 -1.92 27.33
CA VAL A 33 16.88 -2.15 26.87
C VAL A 33 17.45 -0.80 26.43
N GLY A 34 17.94 -0.03 27.41
CA GLY A 34 18.58 1.27 27.21
C GLY A 34 19.82 1.26 26.31
N LEU A 35 20.32 0.07 25.94
CA LEU A 35 21.37 -0.11 24.93
C LEU A 35 21.03 -1.25 23.97
N PHE A 36 20.65 -0.81 22.77
CA PHE A 36 20.66 -1.46 21.46
C PHE A 36 21.63 -2.66 21.29
N ASP A 37 22.82 -2.64 21.87
CA ASP A 37 23.88 -3.63 21.61
C ASP A 37 23.64 -5.06 22.17
N ASN A 38 22.64 -5.27 23.04
CA ASN A 38 22.41 -6.57 23.72
C ASN A 38 20.98 -7.14 23.55
N PHE A 39 20.17 -6.64 22.60
CA PHE A 39 18.82 -7.18 22.39
C PHE A 39 18.86 -8.52 21.65
N HIS A 40 18.54 -9.60 22.36
CA HIS A 40 18.35 -10.93 21.81
C HIS A 40 16.89 -11.38 22.02
N LEU A 41 16.21 -11.75 20.94
CA LEU A 41 14.86 -12.32 21.01
C LEU A 41 14.95 -13.82 21.33
N ASP A 42 14.21 -14.28 22.35
CA ASP A 42 14.18 -15.70 22.70
C ASP A 42 13.68 -16.55 21.52
N GLY A 43 14.52 -17.49 21.06
CA GLY A 43 14.19 -18.41 19.97
C GLY A 43 14.51 -17.90 18.55
N VAL A 44 15.20 -16.77 18.41
CA VAL A 44 15.65 -16.23 17.11
C VAL A 44 17.16 -16.40 16.96
N SER A 45 17.64 -16.76 15.75
CA SER A 45 19.05 -17.02 15.49
C SER A 45 19.87 -15.73 15.34
N ASN A 46 21.13 -15.74 15.78
CA ASN A 46 22.14 -14.67 15.75
C ASN A 46 22.41 -13.93 14.40
N ASP A 47 21.65 -14.18 13.34
CA ASP A 47 21.56 -13.29 12.16
C ASP A 47 20.78 -11.98 12.46
N ASP A 48 20.37 -11.78 13.72
CA ASP A 48 19.55 -10.71 14.33
C ASP A 48 20.01 -9.24 14.14
N ARG A 49 20.96 -8.94 13.26
CA ARG A 49 21.32 -7.54 12.94
C ARG A 49 20.21 -6.80 12.18
N ASP A 50 19.24 -7.49 11.59
CA ASP A 50 18.26 -6.85 10.71
C ASP A 50 17.04 -6.29 11.47
N HIS A 51 16.54 -6.96 12.52
CA HIS A 51 15.52 -6.37 13.40
C HIS A 51 16.00 -5.09 14.09
N PHE A 52 17.29 -5.04 14.39
CA PHE A 52 17.96 -3.87 14.95
C PHE A 52 17.92 -2.69 13.98
N HIS A 53 18.12 -2.94 12.68
CA HIS A 53 18.03 -1.92 11.65
C HIS A 53 16.61 -1.33 11.58
N ALA A 54 15.57 -2.18 11.52
CA ALA A 54 14.18 -1.71 11.51
C ALA A 54 13.84 -0.83 12.72
N LEU A 55 14.19 -1.26 13.94
CA LEU A 55 13.96 -0.50 15.17
C LEU A 55 14.77 0.81 15.22
N THR A 56 16.01 0.78 14.73
CA THR A 56 16.88 1.97 14.65
C THR A 56 16.27 3.03 13.73
N ALA A 57 15.75 2.63 12.56
CA ALA A 57 15.07 3.55 11.64
C ALA A 57 13.84 4.19 12.30
N LEU A 58 12.99 3.38 12.94
CA LEU A 58 11.82 3.89 13.67
C LEU A 58 12.23 4.89 14.75
N ARG A 59 13.24 4.58 15.56
CA ARG A 59 13.75 5.49 16.60
C ARG A 59 14.22 6.82 16.01
N ILE A 60 15.06 6.81 14.98
CA ILE A 60 15.59 8.03 14.35
C ILE A 60 14.45 8.88 13.78
N PHE A 61 13.46 8.23 13.15
CA PHE A 61 12.26 8.91 12.65
C PHE A 61 11.50 9.59 13.79
N LEU A 62 11.26 8.89 14.91
CA LEU A 62 10.55 9.43 16.08
C LEU A 62 11.31 10.59 16.75
N GLU A 63 12.64 10.52 16.84
CA GLU A 63 13.47 11.63 17.37
C GLU A 63 13.34 12.90 16.52
N LYS A 64 12.97 12.77 15.24
CA LYS A 64 12.77 13.88 14.29
C LYS A 64 11.30 14.07 13.89
N LEU A 65 10.35 13.49 14.63
CA LEU A 65 8.93 13.42 14.25
C LEU A 65 8.35 14.78 13.86
N ALA A 66 8.55 15.80 14.70
CA ALA A 66 8.03 17.15 14.45
C ALA A 66 8.57 17.78 13.16
N PHE A 67 9.83 17.49 12.80
CA PHE A 67 10.43 17.94 11.56
C PHE A 67 9.76 17.27 10.35
N HIS A 68 9.57 15.95 10.41
CA HIS A 68 8.91 15.19 9.35
C HIS A 68 7.46 15.63 9.15
N GLU A 69 6.70 15.79 10.23
CA GLU A 69 5.33 16.32 10.18
C GLU A 69 5.29 17.71 9.56
N SER A 70 6.12 18.65 10.03
CA SER A 70 6.15 20.02 9.47
C SER A 70 6.51 20.05 7.98
N SER A 71 7.34 19.10 7.55
CA SER A 71 7.76 18.97 6.16
C SER A 71 6.65 18.45 5.27
N LEU A 72 5.67 17.70 5.80
CA LEU A 72 4.52 17.16 5.07
C LEU A 72 3.26 18.04 5.20
N LYS A 73 3.12 18.80 6.29
CA LYS A 73 1.95 19.64 6.63
C LYS A 73 1.68 20.86 5.74
N SER A 74 2.63 21.33 4.93
CA SER A 74 2.52 22.70 4.37
C SER A 74 1.26 22.87 3.50
N SER A 75 0.37 23.77 3.91
CA SER A 75 -1.00 23.99 3.43
C SER A 75 -1.17 24.34 1.94
N GLN A 76 -0.09 24.62 1.20
CA GLN A 76 -0.11 24.76 -0.26
C GLN A 76 0.00 23.42 -1.02
N ARG A 77 0.04 22.28 -0.31
CA ARG A 77 0.29 20.92 -0.85
C ARG A 77 -0.89 19.95 -0.80
N ASN A 78 -2.01 20.35 -0.19
CA ASN A 78 -3.21 19.50 -0.08
C ASN A 78 -4.16 19.65 -1.28
N ALA A 79 -3.80 20.43 -2.31
CA ALA A 79 -4.49 20.43 -3.59
C ALA A 79 -3.77 19.46 -4.53
N PHE A 80 -4.22 18.21 -4.53
CA PHE A 80 -3.78 17.17 -5.45
C PHE A 80 -4.45 17.41 -6.80
N ASP A 81 -3.76 18.13 -7.70
CA ASP A 81 -4.29 18.56 -9.00
C ASP A 81 -3.60 17.88 -10.19
N GLY A 82 -3.24 16.60 -10.08
CA GLY A 82 -2.54 15.73 -11.04
C GLY A 82 -1.13 16.18 -11.43
N LYS A 83 -0.82 17.46 -11.24
CA LYS A 83 0.40 18.15 -11.70
C LYS A 83 1.50 18.11 -10.66
N ARG A 84 1.24 17.52 -9.48
CA ARG A 84 2.15 17.49 -8.33
C ARG A 84 2.44 16.10 -7.78
N GLU A 85 1.93 15.03 -8.40
CA GLU A 85 2.16 13.65 -7.92
C GLU A 85 3.65 13.34 -7.70
N GLY A 86 4.53 13.81 -8.59
CA GLY A 86 5.99 13.65 -8.45
C GLY A 86 6.60 14.45 -7.29
N GLU A 87 6.03 15.60 -6.93
CA GLU A 87 6.42 16.39 -5.75
C GLU A 87 5.97 15.70 -4.46
N ILE A 88 4.76 15.14 -4.44
CA ILE A 88 4.23 14.37 -3.32
C ILE A 88 5.05 13.10 -3.13
N ALA A 89 5.30 12.33 -4.20
CA ALA A 89 6.14 11.15 -4.13
C ALA A 89 7.53 11.46 -3.55
N ALA A 90 8.12 12.61 -3.92
CA ALA A 90 9.39 13.06 -3.37
C ALA A 90 9.31 13.36 -1.87
N LEU A 91 8.26 14.03 -1.41
CA LEU A 91 8.03 14.32 0.01
C LEU A 91 7.79 13.06 0.83
N LEU A 92 6.89 12.19 0.37
CA LEU A 92 6.60 10.90 1.02
C LEU A 92 7.85 10.04 1.13
N SER A 93 8.63 9.96 0.04
CA SER A 93 9.87 9.20 0.02
C SER A 93 10.87 9.75 1.04
N THR A 94 11.03 11.07 1.09
CA THR A 94 12.07 11.74 1.90
C THR A 94 11.72 11.86 3.37
N HIS A 95 10.45 12.13 3.71
CA HIS A 95 10.05 12.48 5.07
C HIS A 95 9.21 11.42 5.79
N LEU A 96 8.85 10.33 5.12
CA LEU A 96 8.14 9.21 5.75
C LEU A 96 8.79 7.88 5.38
N LEU A 97 8.71 7.50 4.11
CA LEU A 97 8.96 6.12 3.66
C LEU A 97 10.40 5.70 3.87
N SER A 98 11.37 6.45 3.36
CA SER A 98 12.80 6.10 3.54
C SER A 98 13.26 6.25 4.99
N CYS A 99 12.62 7.12 5.78
CA CYS A 99 12.96 7.29 7.20
C CYS A 99 12.58 6.07 8.05
N LEU A 100 11.58 5.30 7.63
CA LEU A 100 11.11 4.12 8.34
C LEU A 100 11.90 2.85 7.97
N VAL A 101 12.93 2.94 7.11
CA VAL A 101 13.69 1.77 6.68
C VAL A 101 15.20 2.10 6.68
N TYR A 102 15.98 1.35 7.44
CA TYR A 102 17.37 1.67 7.71
C TYR A 102 18.27 1.54 6.47
N GLY A 103 19.15 2.52 6.23
CA GLY A 103 20.11 2.48 5.13
C GLY A 103 19.48 2.34 3.73
N ASN A 104 18.18 2.62 3.61
CA ASN A 104 17.44 2.40 2.38
C ASN A 104 17.75 3.42 1.31
N LYS A 105 17.62 2.96 0.08
CA LYS A 105 17.50 3.80 -1.10
C LYS A 105 16.06 3.73 -1.58
N TYR A 106 15.66 4.71 -2.37
CA TYR A 106 14.39 4.65 -3.07
C TYR A 106 14.62 5.08 -4.52
N LEU A 107 13.67 4.73 -5.37
CA LEU A 107 13.61 5.20 -6.75
C LEU A 107 12.19 5.67 -7.03
N ILE A 108 12.04 6.92 -7.46
CA ILE A 108 10.75 7.47 -7.87
C ILE A 108 10.58 7.29 -9.37
N SER A 109 9.35 7.04 -9.82
CA SER A 109 9.06 6.89 -11.23
C SER A 109 9.44 8.13 -12.05
N ASN A 110 10.21 7.94 -13.11
CA ASN A 110 10.56 9.00 -14.07
C ASN A 110 9.43 9.33 -15.08
N THR A 111 8.22 8.79 -14.89
CA THR A 111 7.05 9.11 -15.72
C THR A 111 6.27 10.33 -15.25
N TYR A 112 6.57 10.85 -14.05
CA TYR A 112 5.94 12.05 -13.56
C TYR A 112 6.32 13.26 -14.40
N GLN A 113 5.36 14.15 -14.66
CA GLN A 113 5.58 15.36 -15.46
C GLN A 113 6.55 16.33 -14.77
N LYS A 114 6.45 16.45 -13.44
CA LYS A 114 7.36 17.23 -12.61
C LYS A 114 8.22 16.30 -11.77
N GLN A 115 9.54 16.52 -11.86
CA GLN A 115 10.55 15.73 -11.16
C GLN A 115 11.52 16.70 -10.48
N PRO A 116 11.17 17.23 -9.29
CA PRO A 116 12.06 18.12 -8.56
C PRO A 116 13.38 17.41 -8.25
N SER A 117 14.52 18.03 -8.62
CA SER A 117 15.85 17.46 -8.37
C SER A 117 16.22 17.39 -6.88
N GLN A 118 15.54 18.18 -6.04
CA GLN A 118 15.72 18.23 -4.60
C GLN A 118 14.37 18.12 -3.90
N CYS A 119 14.38 17.69 -2.63
CA CYS A 119 13.16 17.59 -1.84
C CYS A 119 12.40 18.94 -1.82
N PRO A 120 11.12 18.97 -2.23
CA PRO A 120 10.38 20.22 -2.35
C PRO A 120 9.84 20.74 -1.00
N CYS A 121 10.35 20.25 0.14
CA CYS A 121 9.92 20.68 1.48
C CYS A 121 10.22 22.17 1.72
N LEU A 122 9.49 22.82 2.64
CA LEU A 122 9.67 24.27 2.90
C LEU A 122 10.85 24.58 3.82
N ASN A 123 11.69 23.57 4.13
CA ASN A 123 12.77 23.70 5.09
C ASN A 123 14.13 23.36 4.44
N PRO A 124 14.56 24.12 3.41
CA PRO A 124 15.75 23.81 2.61
C PRO A 124 17.05 23.88 3.42
N ILE A 125 17.04 24.53 4.58
CA ILE A 125 18.19 24.59 5.48
C ILE A 125 18.45 23.22 6.13
N GLN A 126 17.38 22.47 6.41
CA GLN A 126 17.44 21.18 7.11
C GLN A 126 17.24 19.98 6.17
N CYS A 127 16.80 20.20 4.92
CA CYS A 127 16.62 19.16 3.91
C CYS A 127 17.08 19.66 2.54
N MET A 128 18.15 19.05 2.03
CA MET A 128 18.64 19.25 0.66
C MET A 128 18.79 17.90 -0.07
N GLU A 129 17.95 16.93 0.32
CA GLU A 129 18.02 15.58 -0.23
C GLU A 129 17.79 15.60 -1.74
N HIS A 130 18.69 14.94 -2.48
CA HIS A 130 18.57 14.77 -3.91
C HIS A 130 17.57 13.65 -4.20
N ILE A 131 16.69 13.86 -5.18
CA ILE A 131 15.62 12.90 -5.48
C ILE A 131 16.01 12.01 -6.66
N PRO A 132 16.23 10.70 -6.47
CA PRO A 132 16.51 9.77 -7.55
C PRO A 132 15.23 9.40 -8.32
N TYR A 133 15.25 9.65 -9.63
CA TYR A 133 14.20 9.21 -10.57
C TYR A 133 14.71 8.11 -11.50
N GLY A 134 13.85 7.17 -11.85
CA GLY A 134 14.16 6.12 -12.81
C GLY A 134 12.97 5.25 -13.16
N GLU A 135 13.26 4.16 -13.88
CA GLU A 135 12.25 3.22 -14.33
C GLU A 135 11.79 2.32 -13.18
N THR A 136 10.52 2.46 -12.81
CA THR A 136 9.88 1.65 -11.78
C THR A 136 8.97 0.56 -12.35
N ALA A 137 8.72 0.60 -13.65
CA ALA A 137 7.78 -0.27 -14.33
C ALA A 137 8.23 -1.74 -14.40
N LEU A 138 7.29 -2.66 -14.14
CA LEU A 138 7.46 -4.11 -14.26
C LEU A 138 6.36 -4.72 -15.12
N GLY A 139 6.63 -5.81 -15.83
CA GLY A 139 5.57 -6.67 -16.37
C GLY A 139 5.94 -7.39 -17.66
N HIS A 140 4.92 -7.96 -18.30
CA HIS A 140 5.07 -8.74 -19.53
C HIS A 140 3.96 -8.39 -20.52
N GLU A 141 4.27 -8.40 -21.82
CA GLU A 141 3.39 -7.80 -22.85
C GLU A 141 2.07 -8.51 -23.13
N GLU A 142 2.05 -9.80 -22.82
CA GLU A 142 0.85 -10.63 -22.85
C GLU A 142 0.13 -10.67 -21.49
N LEU A 143 0.70 -10.07 -20.45
CA LEU A 143 0.14 -10.01 -19.10
C LEU A 143 -0.20 -8.55 -18.75
N TRP A 144 -0.20 -8.26 -17.46
CA TRP A 144 -0.26 -6.94 -16.88
C TRP A 144 1.12 -6.30 -16.76
N TYR A 145 1.06 -5.00 -16.50
CA TYR A 145 2.20 -4.19 -16.10
C TYR A 145 1.88 -3.52 -14.77
N GLY A 146 2.87 -3.46 -13.90
CA GLY A 146 2.86 -2.66 -12.69
C GLY A 146 3.71 -1.41 -12.89
N HIS A 147 3.24 -0.27 -12.40
CA HIS A 147 3.92 1.02 -12.52
C HIS A 147 3.85 1.76 -11.19
N PRO A 148 4.60 1.28 -10.18
CA PRO A 148 4.52 1.89 -8.86
C PRO A 148 5.17 3.28 -8.93
N SER A 149 4.64 4.17 -8.11
CA SER A 149 5.13 5.53 -7.96
C SER A 149 6.54 5.56 -7.38
N ILE A 150 6.78 4.72 -6.38
CA ILE A 150 8.03 4.63 -5.64
C ILE A 150 8.39 3.14 -5.47
N VAL A 151 9.66 2.82 -5.60
CA VAL A 151 10.22 1.52 -5.20
C VAL A 151 11.22 1.77 -4.10
N LEU A 152 10.97 1.23 -2.90
CA LEU A 152 11.97 1.19 -1.84
C LEU A 152 12.95 0.05 -2.11
N ILE A 153 14.22 0.33 -1.90
CA ILE A 153 15.35 -0.57 -2.13
C ILE A 153 16.12 -0.68 -0.81
N PRO A 154 15.85 -1.72 -0.01
CA PRO A 154 16.67 -2.07 1.14
C PRO A 154 18.13 -2.26 0.74
N LYS A 155 19.01 -2.07 1.73
CA LYS A 155 20.46 -2.16 1.56
C LYS A 155 20.90 -3.53 1.03
N ASP A 156 20.20 -4.58 1.43
CA ASP A 156 20.48 -5.97 1.07
C ASP A 156 19.43 -6.45 0.03
N PRO A 157 19.74 -6.37 -1.28
CA PRO A 157 18.86 -6.86 -2.34
C PRO A 157 18.70 -8.39 -2.24
N PRO A 158 17.60 -8.98 -2.77
CA PRO A 158 16.80 -8.48 -3.89
C PRO A 158 15.46 -7.86 -3.49
N ASP A 159 15.32 -7.41 -2.24
CA ASP A 159 14.05 -6.87 -1.74
C ASP A 159 13.69 -5.54 -2.37
N TYR A 160 12.41 -5.40 -2.69
CA TYR A 160 11.81 -4.18 -3.19
C TYR A 160 10.39 -4.09 -2.68
N ILE A 161 9.99 -2.91 -2.21
CA ILE A 161 8.61 -2.68 -1.76
C ILE A 161 7.98 -1.68 -2.73
N PRO A 162 6.95 -2.10 -3.48
CA PRO A 162 6.23 -1.19 -4.37
C PRO A 162 5.31 -0.30 -3.54
N ILE A 163 5.35 0.99 -3.85
CA ILE A 163 4.47 1.99 -3.26
C ILE A 163 3.75 2.71 -4.38
N MET A 164 2.43 2.74 -4.28
CA MET A 164 1.55 3.42 -5.20
C MET A 164 1.04 4.70 -4.53
N VAL A 165 1.24 5.84 -5.19
CA VAL A 165 0.79 7.14 -4.72
C VAL A 165 -0.34 7.60 -5.62
N TYR A 166 -1.49 7.89 -5.03
CA TYR A 166 -2.68 8.40 -5.70
C TYR A 166 -3.08 9.75 -5.11
N GLU A 167 -3.87 10.51 -5.87
CA GLU A 167 -4.43 11.79 -5.44
C GLU A 167 -5.47 11.62 -4.34
N GLU A 168 -5.74 12.70 -3.59
CA GLU A 168 -6.85 12.69 -2.63
C GLU A 168 -8.13 12.40 -3.40
N PHE A 169 -8.83 11.38 -2.94
CA PHE A 169 -10.11 11.03 -3.49
C PHE A 169 -11.09 12.15 -3.13
N PRO A 170 -11.64 12.89 -4.10
CA PRO A 170 -12.59 13.94 -3.78
C PRO A 170 -13.76 13.35 -3.02
N ASN A 171 -14.15 13.99 -1.91
CA ASN A 171 -15.45 13.76 -1.30
C ASN A 171 -16.48 14.40 -2.24
N ASP A 172 -17.54 13.67 -2.61
CA ASP A 172 -18.69 14.23 -3.36
C ASP A 172 -19.55 15.18 -2.48
N ASP A 173 -18.94 15.87 -1.52
CA ASP A 173 -19.58 16.85 -0.65
C ASP A 173 -19.28 18.28 -1.14
N ASP A 174 -19.55 18.55 -2.42
CA ASP A 174 -19.71 19.94 -2.89
C ASP A 174 -21.09 20.12 -3.52
N ASP A 175 -22.01 20.59 -2.68
CA ASP A 175 -23.23 21.28 -3.08
C ASP A 175 -22.85 22.49 -3.96
N GLY A 176 -22.77 22.25 -5.28
CA GLY A 176 -22.23 23.20 -6.24
C GLY A 176 -22.99 23.27 -7.57
N VAL A 177 -24.28 23.63 -7.49
CA VAL A 177 -25.04 24.38 -8.52
C VAL A 177 -25.14 23.75 -9.93
N GLY A 178 -26.36 23.25 -10.25
CA GLY A 178 -26.88 23.34 -11.62
C GLY A 178 -27.61 22.13 -12.15
N GLN A 179 -28.71 21.70 -11.52
CA GLN A 179 -29.81 21.07 -12.26
C GLN A 179 -31.13 21.34 -11.52
N GLU A 180 -31.99 22.13 -12.15
CA GLU A 180 -33.34 22.45 -11.69
C GLU A 180 -34.14 21.15 -11.46
N ARG A 181 -34.27 20.74 -10.19
CA ARG A 181 -35.26 19.71 -9.82
C ARG A 181 -36.56 20.42 -9.48
N ASN A 182 -37.55 20.24 -10.36
CA ASN A 182 -38.95 20.58 -10.10
C ASN A 182 -39.41 19.90 -8.81
N VAL A 183 -39.58 20.69 -7.75
CA VAL A 183 -40.14 20.25 -6.48
C VAL A 183 -41.61 19.91 -6.70
N LYS A 184 -41.93 18.62 -6.73
CA LYS A 184 -43.25 18.14 -6.32
C LYS A 184 -43.11 17.60 -4.91
N GLN A 185 -43.57 18.41 -3.95
CA GLN A 185 -43.89 17.96 -2.60
C GLN A 185 -44.85 16.78 -2.70
N ASN A 186 -44.50 15.67 -2.05
CA ASN A 186 -45.48 14.86 -1.34
C ASN A 186 -44.81 14.31 -0.08
N ASN A 187 -45.40 14.70 1.04
CA ASN A 187 -45.12 14.24 2.38
C ASN A 187 -45.38 12.73 2.51
N GLU A 188 -44.50 12.06 3.28
CA GLU A 188 -44.81 11.29 4.49
C GLU A 188 -43.94 10.02 4.63
N ASN A 189 -43.27 9.94 5.79
CA ASN A 189 -42.76 8.75 6.45
C ASN A 189 -41.76 7.87 5.70
N SER A 190 -40.47 8.12 5.93
CA SER A 190 -39.53 7.00 6.05
C SER A 190 -38.35 7.35 6.95
N THR A 191 -38.07 6.40 7.82
CA THR A 191 -37.05 6.35 8.86
C THR A 191 -35.67 6.67 8.28
N GLU A 192 -34.93 7.58 8.93
CA GLU A 192 -33.53 7.87 8.63
C GLU A 192 -32.68 6.59 8.73
N LYS A 193 -32.41 5.96 7.58
CA LYS A 193 -31.23 5.13 7.39
C LYS A 193 -30.08 6.10 7.13
N CYS A 194 -29.17 6.19 8.08
CA CYS A 194 -27.87 6.82 7.83
C CYS A 194 -27.07 5.87 6.93
N ASP A 195 -27.07 6.16 5.63
CA ASP A 195 -26.24 5.46 4.65
C ASP A 195 -24.76 5.83 4.88
N PHE A 196 -23.97 4.83 5.30
CA PHE A 196 -22.51 4.93 5.53
C PHE A 196 -21.70 4.71 4.24
N GLU A 197 -22.31 4.89 3.06
CA GLU A 197 -21.77 4.38 1.78
C GLU A 197 -20.82 5.32 1.02
N SER A 198 -20.54 6.55 1.49
CA SER A 198 -19.84 7.53 0.63
C SER A 198 -18.29 7.56 0.71
N GLU A 199 -17.63 7.03 1.75
CA GLU A 199 -16.20 7.35 1.96
C GLU A 199 -15.17 6.48 1.20
N ASN A 200 -15.59 5.40 0.52
CA ASN A 200 -14.68 4.41 -0.08
C ASN A 200 -14.74 4.29 -1.62
N MET A 201 -15.59 5.07 -2.30
CA MET A 201 -15.89 4.91 -3.74
C MET A 201 -14.67 4.97 -4.67
N HIS A 202 -13.55 5.55 -4.24
CA HIS A 202 -12.40 5.80 -5.13
C HIS A 202 -11.23 4.80 -4.98
N PHE A 203 -11.09 4.07 -3.85
CA PHE A 203 -10.28 2.85 -3.86
C PHE A 203 -10.84 1.93 -4.94
N ASP A 204 -12.18 1.79 -4.99
CA ASP A 204 -12.90 1.00 -5.98
C ASP A 204 -12.64 1.43 -7.43
N MET A 205 -12.48 2.73 -7.71
CA MET A 205 -12.10 3.22 -9.03
C MET A 205 -10.70 2.79 -9.48
N CYS A 206 -9.76 2.63 -8.55
CA CYS A 206 -8.38 2.24 -8.83
C CYS A 206 -8.06 0.78 -8.47
N THR A 207 -9.01 0.03 -7.90
CA THR A 207 -8.85 -1.34 -7.40
C THR A 207 -8.19 -2.27 -8.40
N GLU A 208 -8.67 -2.26 -9.65
CA GLU A 208 -8.11 -3.07 -10.73
C GLU A 208 -6.61 -2.80 -10.94
N GLN A 209 -6.22 -1.52 -10.92
CA GLN A 209 -4.84 -1.10 -11.11
C GLN A 209 -3.99 -1.43 -9.89
N ILE A 210 -4.50 -1.20 -8.68
CA ILE A 210 -3.81 -1.50 -7.42
C ILE A 210 -3.51 -3.00 -7.32
N PHE A 211 -4.51 -3.85 -7.56
CA PHE A 211 -4.35 -5.30 -7.50
C PHE A 211 -3.42 -5.81 -8.60
N SER A 212 -3.58 -5.33 -9.83
CA SER A 212 -2.66 -5.64 -10.94
C SER A 212 -1.21 -5.34 -10.56
N GLN A 213 -0.96 -4.18 -9.94
CA GLN A 213 0.38 -3.81 -9.49
C GLN A 213 0.89 -4.75 -8.40
N ALA A 214 0.15 -4.94 -7.31
CA ALA A 214 0.56 -5.81 -6.20
C ALA A 214 0.91 -7.23 -6.68
N ILE A 215 0.08 -7.80 -7.56
CA ILE A 215 0.28 -9.14 -8.12
C ILE A 215 1.49 -9.20 -9.05
N THR A 216 1.67 -8.19 -9.91
CA THR A 216 2.86 -8.10 -10.79
C THR A 216 4.14 -8.11 -9.96
N PHE A 217 4.17 -7.32 -8.89
CA PHE A 217 5.33 -7.24 -7.99
C PHE A 217 5.58 -8.55 -7.25
N ALA A 218 4.54 -9.16 -6.70
CA ALA A 218 4.67 -10.42 -5.99
C ALA A 218 5.22 -11.54 -6.90
N PHE A 219 4.72 -11.69 -8.14
CA PHE A 219 5.29 -12.63 -9.09
C PHE A 219 6.74 -12.29 -9.46
N HIS A 220 7.05 -11.01 -9.69
CA HIS A 220 8.42 -10.60 -9.99
C HIS A 220 9.38 -10.97 -8.84
N ARG A 221 8.97 -10.72 -7.59
CA ARG A 221 9.75 -11.06 -6.39
C ARG A 221 9.96 -12.57 -6.30
N GLY A 222 8.89 -13.34 -6.43
CA GLY A 222 8.95 -14.80 -6.40
C GLY A 222 9.87 -15.39 -7.48
N ASN A 223 9.83 -14.84 -8.70
CA ASN A 223 10.72 -15.26 -9.77
C ASN A 223 12.19 -14.93 -9.46
N ALA A 224 12.47 -13.71 -8.98
CA ALA A 224 13.85 -13.31 -8.65
C ALA A 224 14.48 -14.19 -7.56
N MET A 225 13.69 -14.59 -6.55
CA MET A 225 14.14 -15.51 -5.50
C MET A 225 14.39 -16.92 -6.05
N ASN A 226 13.47 -17.44 -6.88
CA ASN A 226 13.63 -18.73 -7.53
C ASN A 226 14.86 -18.79 -8.44
N ASP A 227 15.09 -17.76 -9.26
CA ASP A 227 16.24 -17.68 -10.16
C ASP A 227 17.57 -17.61 -9.39
N SER A 228 17.55 -16.98 -8.21
CA SER A 228 18.72 -16.87 -7.32
C SER A 228 18.91 -18.10 -6.41
N CYS A 229 18.03 -19.11 -6.49
CA CYS A 229 18.02 -20.27 -5.60
C CYS A 229 17.94 -19.91 -4.09
N VAL A 230 17.30 -18.78 -3.77
CA VAL A 230 17.09 -18.29 -2.39
C VAL A 230 15.67 -18.65 -1.97
N GLN A 231 15.52 -19.23 -0.78
CA GLN A 231 14.19 -19.50 -0.21
C GLN A 231 13.55 -18.19 0.27
N PRO A 232 12.30 -17.86 -0.16
CA PRO A 232 11.58 -16.70 0.36
C PRO A 232 11.37 -16.83 1.88
N VAL A 233 11.59 -15.73 2.61
CA VAL A 233 11.15 -15.63 4.02
C VAL A 233 9.62 -15.59 4.14
N SER A 234 8.94 -15.02 3.14
CA SER A 234 7.49 -15.03 3.00
C SER A 234 7.11 -15.00 1.52
N THR A 235 6.04 -15.70 1.17
CA THR A 235 5.41 -15.64 -0.16
C THR A 235 4.34 -14.56 -0.24
N LEU A 236 3.90 -14.03 0.91
CA LEU A 236 2.91 -12.97 1.04
C LEU A 236 3.61 -11.60 0.93
N ILE A 237 3.59 -11.04 -0.28
CA ILE A 237 4.34 -9.82 -0.59
C ILE A 237 3.43 -8.60 -0.39
N PRO A 238 3.78 -7.66 0.50
CA PRO A 238 2.98 -6.47 0.73
C PRO A 238 3.29 -5.37 -0.29
N SER A 239 2.29 -4.52 -0.50
CA SER A 239 2.33 -3.29 -1.28
C SER A 239 1.62 -2.20 -0.48
N LEU A 240 2.18 -0.99 -0.50
CA LEU A 240 1.60 0.15 0.19
C LEU A 240 0.94 1.09 -0.83
N VAL A 241 -0.30 1.45 -0.56
CA VAL A 241 -1.05 2.46 -1.31
C VAL A 241 -1.16 3.69 -0.42
N LEU A 242 -0.75 4.85 -0.93
CA LEU A 242 -0.81 6.12 -0.22
C LEU A 242 -1.66 7.11 -0.99
N THR A 243 -2.53 7.77 -0.25
CA THR A 243 -3.15 9.04 -0.63
C THR A 243 -2.68 10.10 0.37
N PRO A 244 -2.91 11.39 0.11
CA PRO A 244 -2.64 12.49 1.04
C PRO A 244 -3.06 12.26 2.48
N SER A 245 -4.22 11.64 2.68
CA SER A 245 -4.84 11.50 4.00
C SER A 245 -5.01 10.07 4.45
N LYS A 246 -5.02 9.10 3.52
CA LYS A 246 -5.27 7.69 3.79
C LYS A 246 -4.13 6.81 3.30
N TYR A 247 -4.05 5.60 3.85
CA TYR A 247 -3.22 4.54 3.32
C TYR A 247 -3.99 3.23 3.26
N TYR A 248 -3.52 2.33 2.39
CA TYR A 248 -4.04 0.98 2.29
C TYR A 248 -2.89 0.00 2.13
N ILE A 249 -3.07 -1.19 2.66
CA ILE A 249 -2.12 -2.28 2.54
C ILE A 249 -2.79 -3.35 1.67
N VAL A 250 -2.12 -3.71 0.59
CA VAL A 250 -2.52 -4.82 -0.29
C VAL A 250 -1.41 -5.84 -0.26
N MET A 251 -1.74 -7.11 -0.06
CA MET A 251 -0.75 -8.18 -0.07
C MET A 251 -1.18 -9.28 -1.02
N TYR A 252 -0.23 -9.86 -1.73
CA TYR A 252 -0.49 -11.00 -2.59
C TYR A 252 0.47 -12.14 -2.30
N ASP A 253 -0.09 -13.31 -1.99
CA ASP A 253 0.63 -14.57 -1.94
C ASP A 253 0.64 -15.21 -3.33
N TYR A 254 1.79 -15.12 -4.02
CA TYR A 254 1.95 -15.61 -5.38
C TYR A 254 2.09 -17.14 -5.47
N MET A 255 2.23 -17.84 -4.35
CA MET A 255 2.29 -19.31 -4.31
C MET A 255 0.90 -19.89 -4.08
N ASN A 256 0.19 -19.35 -3.09
CA ASN A 256 -1.13 -19.84 -2.68
C ASN A 256 -2.30 -19.13 -3.37
N ASP A 257 -2.03 -18.14 -4.21
CA ASP A 257 -3.05 -17.33 -4.90
C ASP A 257 -4.02 -16.67 -3.92
N ILE A 258 -3.47 -15.93 -2.95
CA ILE A 258 -4.23 -15.24 -1.90
C ILE A 258 -4.06 -13.74 -2.10
N LEU A 259 -5.17 -13.00 -2.23
CA LEU A 259 -5.16 -11.53 -2.32
C LEU A 259 -5.84 -10.93 -1.09
N LEU A 260 -5.10 -10.09 -0.37
CA LEU A 260 -5.57 -9.37 0.80
C LEU A 260 -5.61 -7.87 0.57
N SER A 261 -6.55 -7.19 1.21
CA SER A 261 -6.65 -5.74 1.20
C SER A 261 -7.18 -5.19 2.51
N SER A 262 -6.60 -4.08 2.98
CA SER A 262 -7.12 -3.30 4.09
C SER A 262 -8.19 -2.28 3.67
N ARG A 263 -8.73 -2.35 2.44
CA ARG A 263 -9.70 -1.37 1.91
C ARG A 263 -10.92 -1.10 2.80
N HIS A 264 -11.31 -2.09 3.61
CA HIS A 264 -12.46 -1.99 4.51
C HIS A 264 -12.13 -1.32 5.84
N GLN A 265 -10.87 -0.97 6.08
CA GLN A 265 -10.41 -0.20 7.23
C GLN A 265 -10.11 1.22 6.73
N CYS A 266 -10.87 2.21 7.19
CA CYS A 266 -10.55 3.61 6.92
C CYS A 266 -9.28 3.96 7.71
N CYS A 267 -8.14 3.94 7.02
CA CYS A 267 -6.84 4.09 7.64
C CYS A 267 -6.27 5.48 7.31
N SER A 268 -6.58 6.46 8.15
CA SER A 268 -5.90 7.76 8.11
C SER A 268 -4.50 7.61 8.70
N TRP A 269 -3.53 8.25 8.07
CA TRP A 269 -2.17 8.39 8.61
C TRP A 269 -1.94 9.75 9.28
N TRP A 270 -2.97 10.59 9.33
CA TRP A 270 -3.08 11.77 10.18
C TRP A 270 -4.06 11.53 11.32
N ASP A 271 -3.74 12.01 12.50
CA ASP A 271 -4.70 12.14 13.59
C ASP A 271 -5.57 13.37 13.36
N ASP A 272 -6.85 13.28 13.76
CA ASP A 272 -7.86 14.35 13.60
C ASP A 272 -7.47 15.65 14.32
N SER A 273 -6.50 15.60 15.24
CA SER A 273 -5.95 16.74 15.96
C SER A 273 -4.59 17.19 15.41
N ASP A 274 -4.48 18.47 15.04
CA ASP A 274 -3.24 19.16 14.63
C ASP A 274 -2.48 18.57 13.41
N MET A 275 -3.14 17.75 12.57
CA MET A 275 -2.49 17.06 11.43
C MET A 275 -1.24 16.29 11.87
N LYS A 276 -1.21 15.75 13.10
CA LYS A 276 -0.07 14.94 13.59
C LYS A 276 -0.12 13.56 12.96
N PHE A 277 1.01 12.88 12.90
CA PHE A 277 1.00 11.52 12.39
C PHE A 277 0.19 10.60 13.31
N ASN A 278 -0.69 9.82 12.72
CA ASN A 278 -1.31 8.71 13.43
C ASN A 278 -0.24 7.65 13.70
N MET A 279 0.09 7.46 14.97
CA MET A 279 1.17 6.54 15.35
C MET A 279 0.87 5.08 15.04
N SER A 280 -0.41 4.67 15.06
CA SER A 280 -0.81 3.34 14.61
C SER A 280 -0.51 3.15 13.13
N ALA A 281 -0.80 4.17 12.31
CA ALA A 281 -0.49 4.16 10.89
C ALA A 281 1.02 4.10 10.62
N VAL A 282 1.80 4.92 11.31
CA VAL A 282 3.28 4.90 11.22
C VAL A 282 3.81 3.50 11.53
N LEU A 283 3.33 2.87 12.62
CA LEU A 283 3.77 1.53 12.99
C LEU A 283 3.36 0.48 11.95
N GLN A 284 2.15 0.54 11.40
CA GLN A 284 1.71 -0.39 10.35
C GLN A 284 2.52 -0.22 9.06
N MET A 285 2.76 1.01 8.63
CA MET A 285 3.64 1.29 7.49
C MET A 285 5.05 0.78 7.76
N TRP A 286 5.61 1.05 8.93
CA TRP A 286 6.92 0.54 9.33
C TRP A 286 7.00 -0.99 9.26
N MET A 287 5.96 -1.71 9.71
CA MET A 287 5.89 -3.17 9.59
C MET A 287 5.87 -3.64 8.13
N VAL A 288 5.06 -2.99 7.29
CA VAL A 288 5.01 -3.28 5.85
C VAL A 288 6.34 -3.02 5.17
N LEU A 289 7.00 -1.91 5.51
CA LEU A 289 8.26 -1.50 4.91
C LEU A 289 9.46 -2.34 5.35
N ASN A 290 9.34 -3.07 6.47
CA ASN A 290 10.34 -3.99 6.98
C ASN A 290 9.78 -5.44 7.02
N TYR A 291 8.92 -5.80 6.05
CA TYR A 291 8.21 -7.09 6.04
C TYR A 291 9.14 -8.31 6.00
N VAL A 292 10.39 -8.15 5.54
CA VAL A 292 11.40 -9.22 5.54
C VAL A 292 11.78 -9.58 6.98
N ASP A 293 11.89 -8.59 7.85
CA ASP A 293 12.21 -8.78 9.27
C ASP A 293 10.99 -9.31 10.03
N PHE A 294 9.81 -8.78 9.71
CA PHE A 294 8.59 -9.11 10.44
C PHE A 294 7.80 -10.29 9.89
N VAL A 295 8.15 -10.76 8.69
CA VAL A 295 7.63 -11.95 8.02
C VAL A 295 6.10 -12.06 8.11
N PRO A 296 5.34 -11.34 7.25
CA PRO A 296 3.89 -11.41 7.27
C PRO A 296 3.45 -12.84 6.97
N GLY A 297 2.47 -13.34 7.71
CA GLY A 297 2.04 -14.72 7.59
C GLY A 297 0.73 -15.02 8.29
N PHE A 298 0.24 -16.23 8.05
CA PHE A 298 -1.02 -16.73 8.61
C PHE A 298 -0.77 -17.93 9.52
N SER A 299 -1.76 -18.24 10.35
CA SER A 299 -1.88 -19.60 10.86
C SER A 299 -2.15 -20.56 9.70
N GLN A 300 -1.63 -21.79 9.80
CA GLN A 300 -1.83 -22.83 8.78
C GLN A 300 -3.32 -23.06 8.45
N LYS A 301 -4.20 -22.93 9.45
CA LYS A 301 -5.66 -23.03 9.26
C LYS A 301 -6.20 -21.90 8.38
N ALA A 302 -5.77 -20.65 8.61
CA ALA A 302 -6.22 -19.51 7.83
C ALA A 302 -5.69 -19.57 6.40
N GLU A 303 -4.44 -19.99 6.20
CA GLU A 303 -3.85 -20.21 4.88
C GLU A 303 -4.64 -21.23 4.06
N HIS A 304 -4.98 -22.38 4.66
CA HIS A 304 -5.79 -23.40 3.99
C HIS A 304 -7.18 -22.90 3.58
N VAL A 305 -7.80 -22.02 4.38
CA VAL A 305 -9.12 -21.43 4.06
C VAL A 305 -9.02 -20.39 2.95
N LEU A 306 -7.92 -19.63 2.90
CA LEU A 306 -7.73 -18.54 1.97
C LEU A 306 -7.10 -18.98 0.64
N ALA A 307 -6.46 -20.14 0.58
CA ALA A 307 -5.79 -20.64 -0.62
C ALA A 307 -6.71 -20.60 -1.85
N GLY A 308 -6.24 -19.99 -2.94
CA GLY A 308 -7.00 -19.82 -4.18
C GLY A 308 -8.02 -18.67 -4.16
N SER A 309 -8.16 -17.92 -3.06
CA SER A 309 -9.14 -16.83 -2.94
C SER A 309 -8.87 -15.62 -3.85
N GLY A 310 -7.67 -15.49 -4.41
CA GLY A 310 -7.36 -14.48 -5.44
C GLY A 310 -7.80 -14.89 -6.85
N ASN A 311 -7.94 -16.19 -7.12
CA ASN A 311 -8.35 -16.77 -8.40
C ASN A 311 -7.48 -16.40 -9.63
N PHE A 312 -6.34 -15.74 -9.45
CA PHE A 312 -5.48 -15.31 -10.56
C PHE A 312 -4.79 -16.48 -11.24
N HIS A 313 -4.40 -17.50 -10.47
CA HIS A 313 -3.75 -18.68 -11.01
C HIS A 313 -4.69 -19.39 -11.98
N ASN A 314 -5.96 -19.56 -11.61
CA ASN A 314 -6.96 -20.18 -12.47
C ASN A 314 -7.24 -19.35 -13.73
N ILE A 315 -7.42 -18.03 -13.59
CA ILE A 315 -7.64 -17.12 -14.73
C ILE A 315 -6.48 -17.24 -15.74
N LEU A 316 -5.25 -17.18 -15.25
CA LEU A 316 -4.06 -17.27 -16.10
C LEU A 316 -3.86 -18.66 -16.71
N LYS A 317 -4.16 -19.73 -15.97
CA LYS A 317 -4.09 -21.12 -16.49
C LYS A 317 -5.12 -21.36 -17.58
N ASN A 318 -6.36 -20.91 -17.38
CA ASN A 318 -7.44 -21.03 -18.37
C ASN A 318 -7.15 -20.26 -19.67
N LYS A 319 -6.33 -19.21 -19.60
CA LYS A 319 -5.86 -18.44 -20.76
C LYS A 319 -4.53 -18.96 -21.33
N HIS A 320 -3.95 -20.01 -20.76
CA HIS A 320 -2.60 -20.51 -21.10
C HIS A 320 -1.48 -19.47 -20.94
N LEU A 321 -1.68 -18.50 -20.03
CA LEU A 321 -0.75 -17.40 -19.79
C LEU A 321 0.06 -17.57 -18.50
N PHE A 322 -0.24 -18.57 -17.65
CA PHE A 322 0.43 -18.73 -16.36
C PHE A 322 1.95 -18.80 -16.46
N GLN A 323 2.51 -19.53 -17.45
CA GLN A 323 3.96 -19.61 -17.61
C GLN A 323 4.62 -18.29 -18.03
N LYS A 324 3.84 -17.31 -18.51
CA LYS A 324 4.34 -15.98 -18.86
C LYS A 324 4.66 -15.15 -17.61
N THR A 325 4.13 -15.50 -16.42
CA THR A 325 4.44 -14.76 -15.17
C THR A 325 5.93 -14.83 -14.85
N LYS A 326 6.60 -15.93 -15.20
CA LYS A 326 8.06 -16.12 -15.09
C LYS A 326 8.90 -15.13 -15.91
N ARG A 327 8.27 -14.42 -16.85
CA ARG A 327 8.92 -13.45 -17.74
C ARG A 327 8.60 -12.00 -17.36
N ILE A 328 8.00 -11.77 -16.20
CA ILE A 328 7.79 -10.42 -15.64
C ILE A 328 9.16 -9.84 -15.27
N ALA A 329 9.52 -8.74 -15.93
CA ALA A 329 10.79 -8.07 -15.74
C ALA A 329 10.62 -6.54 -15.78
N ARG A 330 11.67 -5.81 -15.38
CA ARG A 330 11.75 -4.35 -15.56
C ARG A 330 11.69 -4.00 -17.05
N LYS A 331 10.91 -2.97 -17.38
CA LYS A 331 10.83 -2.45 -18.74
C LYS A 331 10.90 -0.93 -18.74
N SER A 332 11.65 -0.40 -19.70
CA SER A 332 11.78 1.03 -19.95
C SER A 332 10.57 1.63 -20.64
N ILE A 333 10.02 0.90 -21.62
CA ILE A 333 8.88 1.34 -22.42
C ILE A 333 8.04 0.11 -22.76
N PHE A 334 6.74 0.18 -22.51
CA PHE A 334 5.79 -0.79 -23.05
C PHE A 334 5.34 -0.32 -24.43
N ASN A 335 5.48 -1.18 -25.45
CA ASN A 335 5.10 -0.90 -26.86
C ASN A 335 3.62 -0.54 -27.05
N SER A 336 2.81 -0.55 -25.99
CA SER A 336 1.42 -0.11 -26.00
C SER A 336 1.05 0.56 -24.66
N PRO A 337 1.31 1.87 -24.50
CA PRO A 337 0.74 2.66 -23.40
C PRO A 337 -0.81 2.65 -23.44
N GLN A 338 -1.40 2.40 -24.62
CA GLN A 338 -2.84 2.39 -24.85
C GLN A 338 -3.53 1.10 -24.40
N LYS A 339 -2.82 -0.05 -24.28
CA LYS A 339 -3.38 -1.23 -23.60
C LYS A 339 -3.51 -1.00 -22.09
N CYS A 340 -2.68 -0.12 -21.49
CA CYS A 340 -2.86 0.34 -20.11
C CYS A 340 -4.12 1.22 -19.95
N ARG A 341 -4.49 2.02 -20.95
CA ARG A 341 -5.69 2.90 -20.89
C ARG A 341 -7.02 2.20 -21.21
N LYS A 342 -7.03 1.05 -21.88
CA LYS A 342 -8.27 0.33 -22.25
C LYS A 342 -8.96 -0.45 -21.11
N LEU A 343 -8.51 -0.30 -19.86
CA LEU A 343 -9.22 -0.77 -18.67
C LEU A 343 -9.90 0.36 -17.86
N ILE A 344 -9.75 1.64 -18.25
CA ILE A 344 -10.19 2.79 -17.43
C ILE A 344 -11.56 3.36 -17.84
N ASN A 345 -12.23 2.86 -18.88
CA ASN A 345 -13.59 3.30 -19.16
C ASN A 345 -14.39 2.21 -19.84
N LYS A 346 -15.23 1.55 -19.06
CA LYS A 346 -16.60 1.19 -19.44
C LYS A 346 -17.35 0.82 -18.17
N GLY A 347 -18.16 1.77 -17.69
CA GLY A 347 -19.31 1.43 -16.88
C GLY A 347 -20.10 0.35 -17.60
N VAL A 348 -20.29 -0.76 -16.92
CA VAL A 348 -21.34 -1.73 -17.22
C VAL A 348 -21.94 -2.03 -15.85
N SER A 349 -23.10 -1.45 -15.57
CA SER A 349 -23.90 -1.88 -14.44
C SER A 349 -24.30 -3.33 -14.70
N VAL A 350 -24.21 -4.14 -13.65
CA VAL A 350 -24.89 -5.43 -13.60
C VAL A 350 -25.61 -5.42 -12.26
N ASP A 351 -26.94 -5.26 -12.33
CA ASP A 351 -27.83 -5.48 -11.19
C ASP A 351 -27.60 -6.90 -10.68
N LEU A 352 -27.29 -7.03 -9.40
CA LEU A 352 -27.38 -8.28 -8.68
C LEU A 352 -28.18 -8.03 -7.41
N ASP A 353 -29.44 -8.44 -7.49
CA ASP A 353 -30.38 -8.54 -6.39
C ASP A 353 -29.81 -9.42 -5.25
N GLU A 354 -30.06 -8.92 -4.05
CA GLU A 354 -30.36 -9.61 -2.79
C GLU A 354 -29.31 -10.47 -2.05
N GLU A 355 -29.05 -9.96 -0.83
CA GLU A 355 -28.92 -10.65 0.46
C GLU A 355 -27.66 -11.47 0.78
N VAL A 356 -26.71 -10.83 1.48
CA VAL A 356 -26.01 -11.48 2.60
C VAL A 356 -25.93 -10.51 3.79
N GLN A 357 -26.64 -10.86 4.87
CA GLN A 357 -26.72 -10.12 6.12
C GLN A 357 -25.36 -10.08 6.84
N CYS A 358 -24.88 -8.88 7.18
CA CYS A 358 -23.71 -8.68 8.03
C CYS A 358 -24.07 -8.85 9.51
N ILE A 359 -23.30 -9.68 10.21
CA ILE A 359 -23.35 -9.86 11.66
C ILE A 359 -22.69 -8.65 12.33
N LYS A 360 -23.47 -7.91 13.14
CA LYS A 360 -22.98 -6.81 13.99
C LYS A 360 -22.30 -7.35 15.24
N PHE A 361 -21.22 -6.71 15.66
CA PHE A 361 -20.71 -6.80 17.04
C PHE A 361 -20.45 -5.40 17.61
N PRO A 362 -20.61 -5.22 18.94
CA PRO A 362 -20.90 -3.95 19.58
C PRO A 362 -19.67 -3.05 19.73
N SER A 363 -19.92 -1.75 19.63
CA SER A 363 -19.01 -0.66 19.97
C SER A 363 -18.56 -0.76 21.42
N ILE A 364 -17.25 -0.78 21.65
CA ILE A 364 -16.69 -0.55 22.98
C ILE A 364 -16.48 0.95 23.10
N THR A 365 -17.41 1.59 23.79
CA THR A 365 -17.29 2.96 24.33
C THR A 365 -16.17 3.04 25.35
N THR A 366 -15.28 4.02 25.21
CA THR A 366 -14.58 4.65 26.34
C THR A 366 -15.40 5.79 26.90
#